data_AF-A0A7Y0XUA7-F1
#
_entry.id   AF-A0A7Y0XUA7-F1
#
_cell.length_a   1.000
_cell.length_b   1.000
_cell.length_c   1.000
_cell.angle_alpha   90.00
_cell.angle_beta   90.00
_cell.angle_gamma   90.00
#
_symmetry.space_group_name_H-M   'P 1'
#
loop_
_entity.id
_entity.type
_entity.pdbx_description
1 polymer ?
#
loop_
_entity_poly.entity_id
_entity_poly.type
_entity_poly.pdbx_seq_one_letter_code
_entity_poly.pdbx_strand_id
1 'polypeptide(L)'
;MKKIIDRIWEYIRLNPKKFFFQVAFILFLFWIFFDDYGVLKRIRMEAEYRTLLEQDKIEQKKILDNELRIQHAHEPDSIEKAAREKYNYRKPGETLFIIRSH
;
A
#
# COMPACT_ATOMS: atom_id res chain seq x y z
N MET A 1 -16.44 14.01 40.22
CA MET A 1 -17.18 14.23 38.95
C MET A 1 -18.05 15.48 39.00
N LYS A 2 -19.02 15.60 39.91
CA LYS A 2 -19.89 16.81 40.05
C LYS A 2 -19.10 18.14 40.09
N LYS A 3 -18.12 18.25 41.00
CA LYS A 3 -17.23 19.44 41.13
C LYS A 3 -16.45 19.85 39.86
N ILE A 4 -16.28 18.94 38.88
CA ILE A 4 -15.61 19.26 37.61
C ILE A 4 -16.65 19.81 36.64
N ILE A 5 -17.80 19.16 36.57
CA ILE A 5 -18.95 19.58 35.75
C ILE A 5 -19.42 20.96 36.20
N ASP A 6 -19.52 21.21 37.51
CA ASP A 6 -19.96 22.49 38.07
C ASP A 6 -19.01 23.63 37.69
N ARG A 7 -17.69 23.39 37.74
CA ARG A 7 -16.67 24.37 37.31
C ARG A 7 -16.72 24.67 35.81
N ILE A 8 -16.97 23.65 34.98
CA ILE A 8 -17.17 23.84 33.55
C ILE A 8 -18.43 24.68 33.29
N TRP A 9 -19.52 24.39 34.01
CA TRP A 9 -20.76 25.14 33.91
C TRP A 9 -20.63 26.60 34.32
N GLU A 10 -19.93 26.88 35.43
CA GLU A 10 -19.60 28.24 35.86
C GLU A 10 -18.76 28.98 34.82
N TYR A 11 -17.74 28.32 34.26
CA TYR A 11 -16.88 28.91 33.23
C TYR A 11 -17.66 29.28 31.96
N ILE A 12 -18.52 28.37 31.48
CA ILE A 12 -19.38 28.60 30.31
C ILE A 12 -20.33 29.79 30.57
N ARG A 13 -20.91 29.86 31.77
CA ARG A 13 -21.84 30.93 32.14
C ARG A 13 -21.17 32.30 32.24
N LEU A 14 -19.94 32.35 32.76
CA LEU A 14 -19.17 33.58 32.92
C LEU A 14 -18.61 34.11 31.60
N ASN A 15 -18.28 33.24 30.65
CA ASN A 15 -17.64 33.63 29.37
C ASN A 15 -18.19 32.87 28.16
N PRO A 16 -19.48 33.03 27.81
CA PRO A 16 -20.14 32.20 26.78
C PRO A 16 -19.52 32.39 25.39
N LYS A 17 -19.12 33.62 25.02
CA LYS A 17 -18.50 33.90 23.72
C LYS A 17 -17.13 33.24 23.58
N LYS A 18 -16.29 33.30 24.62
CA LYS A 18 -14.94 32.70 24.60
C LYS A 18 -15.03 31.18 24.48
N PHE A 19 -15.93 30.57 25.26
CA PHE A 19 -16.18 29.13 25.18
C PHE A 19 -16.67 28.72 23.78
N PHE A 20 -17.60 29.47 23.19
CA PHE A 20 -18.07 29.22 21.83
C PHE A 20 -16.92 29.26 20.81
N PHE A 21 -16.07 30.30 20.83
CA PHE A 21 -14.94 30.38 19.91
C PHE A 21 -13.91 29.27 20.14
N GLN A 22 -13.69 28.86 21.39
CA GLN A 22 -12.77 27.76 21.71
C GLN A 22 -13.29 26.43 21.16
N VAL A 23 -14.58 26.13 21.35
CA VAL A 23 -15.22 24.93 20.78
C VAL A 23 -15.21 24.97 19.27
N ALA A 24 -15.57 26.11 18.67
CA ALA A 24 -15.55 26.29 17.21
C ALA A 24 -14.14 26.10 16.63
N PHE A 25 -13.11 26.62 17.31
CA PHE A 25 -11.71 26.44 16.90
C PHE A 25 -11.28 24.98 16.97
N ILE A 26 -11.65 24.27 18.04
CA ILE A 26 -11.36 22.83 18.16
C ILE A 26 -12.04 22.06 17.03
N LEU A 27 -13.33 22.30 16.78
CA LEU A 27 -14.07 21.66 15.68
C LEU A 27 -13.45 21.98 14.31
N PHE A 28 -13.00 23.21 14.11
CA PHE A 28 -12.31 23.63 12.89
C PHE A 28 -10.99 22.90 12.69
N LEU A 29 -10.19 22.74 13.75
CA LEU A 29 -8.97 21.93 13.68
C LEU A 29 -9.31 20.47 13.38
N PHE A 30 -10.30 19.88 14.07
CA PHE A 30 -10.75 18.52 13.80
C PHE A 30 -11.15 18.36 12.32
N TRP A 31 -11.88 19.32 11.76
CA TRP A 31 -12.24 19.29 10.36
C TRP A 31 -10.99 19.33 9.44
N ILE A 32 -10.05 20.24 9.66
CA ILE A 32 -8.80 20.32 8.86
C ILE A 32 -8.01 19.00 8.86
N PHE A 33 -7.95 18.30 9.99
CA PHE A 33 -7.17 17.07 10.09
C PHE A 33 -7.90 15.85 9.52
N PHE A 34 -9.20 15.71 9.79
CA PHE A 34 -9.96 14.47 9.60
C PHE A 34 -10.96 14.50 8.43
N ASP A 35 -11.15 15.64 7.78
CA ASP A 35 -12.03 15.74 6.61
C ASP A 35 -11.54 14.90 5.42
N ASP A 36 -12.41 14.73 4.43
CA ASP A 36 -12.14 14.03 3.18
C ASP A 36 -11.05 14.67 2.31
N TYR A 37 -10.68 15.90 2.58
CA TYR A 37 -9.50 16.56 2.00
C TYR A 37 -8.49 16.95 3.07
N GLY A 38 -8.62 16.37 4.26
CA GLY A 38 -7.81 16.68 5.43
C GLY A 38 -6.36 16.20 5.32
N VAL A 39 -5.55 16.72 6.24
CA VAL A 39 -4.10 16.46 6.27
C VAL A 39 -3.78 14.97 6.38
N LEU A 40 -4.53 14.23 7.21
CA LEU A 40 -4.29 12.79 7.40
C LEU A 40 -4.48 12.00 6.10
N LYS A 41 -5.54 12.31 5.35
CA LYS A 41 -5.80 11.66 4.07
C LYS A 41 -4.69 11.96 3.08
N ARG A 42 -4.20 13.21 3.03
CA ARG A 42 -3.12 13.60 2.13
C ARG A 42 -1.82 12.86 2.41
N ILE A 43 -1.45 12.69 3.68
CA ILE A 43 -0.27 11.91 4.07
C ILE A 43 -0.41 10.45 3.63
N ARG A 44 -1.59 9.84 3.85
CA ARG A 44 -1.86 8.47 3.40
C ARG A 44 -1.77 8.32 1.89
N MET A 45 -2.36 9.25 1.14
CA MET A 45 -2.34 9.23 -0.33
C MET A 45 -0.93 9.38 -0.88
N GLU A 46 -0.09 10.24 -0.29
CA GLU A 46 1.31 10.39 -0.69
C GLU A 46 2.14 9.12 -0.43
N ALA A 47 1.90 8.46 0.71
CA ALA A 47 2.55 7.18 1.01
C ALA A 47 2.14 6.10 0.01
N GLU A 48 0.83 5.97 -0.24
CA GLU A 48 0.29 5.00 -1.21
C GLU A 48 0.80 5.27 -2.62
N TYR A 49 0.83 6.54 -3.05
CA TYR A 49 1.40 6.96 -4.32
C TYR A 49 2.86 6.49 -4.48
N ARG A 50 3.69 6.69 -3.45
CA ARG A 50 5.09 6.23 -3.47
C ARG A 50 5.20 4.72 -3.60
N THR A 51 4.38 3.97 -2.85
CA THR A 51 4.37 2.51 -2.95
C THR A 51 3.94 2.02 -4.33
N LEU A 52 2.91 2.63 -4.93
CA LEU A 52 2.46 2.30 -6.27
C LEU A 52 3.52 2.61 -7.32
N LEU A 53 4.24 3.72 -7.16
CA LEU A 53 5.30 4.12 -8.08
C LEU A 53 6.52 3.18 -8.00
N GLU A 54 6.84 2.65 -6.82
CA GLU A 54 7.86 1.62 -6.67
C GLU A 54 7.42 0.29 -7.30
N GLN A 55 6.17 -0.12 -7.08
CA GLN A 55 5.61 -1.34 -7.69
C GLN A 55 5.60 -1.26 -9.21
N ASP A 56 5.17 -0.13 -9.78
CA ASP A 56 5.17 0.11 -11.22
C ASP A 56 6.57 -0.05 -11.83
N LYS A 57 7.60 0.55 -11.19
CA LYS A 57 8.99 0.38 -11.64
C LYS A 57 9.46 -1.08 -11.63
N ILE A 58 9.08 -1.84 -10.60
CA ILE A 58 9.42 -3.27 -10.49
C ILE A 58 8.74 -4.06 -11.60
N GLU A 59 7.44 -3.84 -11.83
CA GLU A 59 6.69 -4.53 -12.86
C GLU A 59 7.17 -4.18 -14.27
N GLN A 60 7.45 -2.90 -14.56
CA GLN A 60 8.05 -2.50 -15.84
C GLN A 60 9.39 -3.20 -16.10
N LYS A 61 10.24 -3.33 -15.06
CA LYS A 61 11.49 -4.08 -15.20
C LYS A 61 11.25 -5.56 -15.48
N LYS A 62 10.24 -6.18 -14.86
CA LYS A 62 9.86 -7.58 -15.14
C LYS A 62 9.34 -7.75 -16.56
N ILE A 63 8.55 -6.79 -17.07
CA ILE A 63 8.07 -6.81 -18.46
C ILE A 63 9.26 -6.83 -19.41
N LEU A 64 10.22 -5.91 -19.23
CA LEU A 64 11.42 -5.85 -20.06
C LEU A 64 12.24 -7.15 -20.01
N ASP A 65 12.48 -7.70 -18.82
CA ASP A 65 13.20 -8.96 -18.66
C ASP A 65 12.47 -10.13 -19.32
N ASN A 66 11.14 -10.19 -19.20
CA ASN A 66 10.32 -11.20 -19.85
C ASN A 66 10.31 -11.05 -21.38
N GLU A 67 10.25 -9.83 -21.90
CA GLU A 67 10.34 -9.58 -23.35
C GLU A 67 11.67 -10.07 -23.91
N LEU A 68 12.79 -9.77 -23.25
CA LEU A 68 14.10 -10.30 -23.63
C LEU A 68 14.12 -11.84 -23.61
N ARG A 69 13.58 -12.46 -22.56
CA ARG A 69 13.47 -13.93 -22.47
C ARG A 69 12.64 -14.52 -23.60
N ILE A 70 11.53 -13.88 -23.98
CA ILE A 70 10.66 -14.34 -25.07
C ILE A 70 11.35 -14.18 -26.42
N GLN A 71 12.07 -13.08 -26.66
CA GLN A 71 12.85 -12.91 -27.89
C GLN A 71 13.88 -14.02 -28.07
N HIS A 72 14.51 -14.46 -26.99
CA HIS A 72 15.45 -15.59 -26.98
C HIS A 72 14.75 -16.97 -26.93
N ALA A 73 13.43 -17.03 -26.75
CA ALA A 73 12.65 -18.26 -26.69
C ALA A 73 12.24 -18.81 -28.07
N HIS A 74 12.60 -18.14 -29.18
CA HIS A 74 12.25 -18.61 -30.53
C HIS A 74 13.03 -19.87 -30.96
N GLU A 75 14.10 -20.25 -30.24
CA GLU A 75 14.80 -21.50 -30.48
C GLU A 75 14.05 -22.67 -29.81
N PRO A 76 13.63 -23.71 -30.53
CA PRO A 76 12.87 -24.84 -29.97
C PRO A 76 13.53 -25.47 -28.72
N ASP A 77 14.86 -25.51 -28.71
CA ASP A 77 15.67 -26.02 -27.59
C ASP A 77 15.55 -25.17 -26.33
N SER A 78 15.38 -23.85 -26.48
CA SER A 78 15.21 -22.92 -25.35
C SER A 78 13.85 -23.08 -24.68
N ILE A 79 12.78 -23.38 -25.44
CA ILE A 79 11.45 -23.68 -24.90
C ILE A 79 11.46 -25.04 -24.19
N GLU A 80 12.03 -26.08 -24.79
CA GLU A 80 12.10 -27.41 -24.15
C GLU A 80 12.91 -27.35 -22.85
N LYS A 81 14.03 -26.63 -22.85
CA LYS A 81 14.84 -26.40 -21.64
C LYS A 81 14.05 -25.67 -20.55
N ALA A 82 13.37 -24.56 -20.87
CA ALA A 82 12.57 -23.83 -19.90
C ALA A 82 11.40 -24.66 -19.34
N ALA A 83 10.74 -25.46 -20.19
CA ALA A 83 9.66 -26.37 -19.77
C ALA A 83 10.18 -27.45 -18.81
N ARG A 84 11.36 -28.02 -19.09
CA ARG A 84 11.99 -29.04 -18.23
C ARG A 84 12.48 -28.45 -16.91
N GLU A 85 13.21 -27.34 -16.91
CA GLU A 85 13.83 -26.77 -15.70
C GLU A 85 12.81 -26.11 -14.76
N LYS A 86 11.85 -25.34 -15.31
CA LYS A 86 10.93 -24.54 -14.49
C LYS A 86 9.66 -25.29 -14.11
N TYR A 87 9.19 -26.18 -14.98
CA TYR A 87 7.90 -26.86 -14.82
C TYR A 87 8.02 -28.38 -14.69
N ASN A 88 9.25 -28.93 -14.68
CA ASN A 88 9.49 -30.38 -14.62
C ASN A 88 8.74 -31.14 -15.73
N TYR A 89 8.55 -30.50 -16.88
CA TYR A 89 7.85 -31.11 -18.02
C TYR A 89 8.64 -32.32 -18.53
N ARG A 90 7.93 -33.41 -18.87
CA ARG A 90 8.50 -34.64 -19.43
C ARG A 90 7.61 -35.20 -20.52
N LYS A 91 8.20 -35.84 -21.53
CA LYS A 91 7.44 -36.53 -22.56
C LYS A 91 6.83 -37.83 -22.00
N PRO A 92 5.67 -38.30 -22.51
CA PRO A 92 5.11 -39.58 -22.10
C PRO A 92 6.14 -40.71 -22.29
N GLY A 93 6.40 -41.48 -21.23
CA GLY A 93 7.41 -42.56 -21.24
C GLY A 93 8.80 -42.18 -20.72
N GLU A 94 9.07 -40.90 -20.43
CA GLU A 94 10.34 -40.49 -19.79
C GLU A 94 10.31 -40.62 -18.26
N THR A 95 11.45 -41.04 -17.68
CA THR A 95 11.67 -41.05 -16.23
C THR A 95 12.41 -39.78 -15.81
N LEU A 96 11.80 -38.99 -14.92
CA LEU A 96 12.37 -37.73 -14.40
C LEU A 96 13.09 -38.00 -13.07
N PHE A 97 14.35 -37.54 -12.96
CA PHE A 97 15.13 -37.61 -11.73
C PHE A 97 15.33 -36.19 -11.16
N ILE A 98 14.82 -35.93 -9.95
CA ILE A 98 14.99 -34.65 -9.25
C ILE A 98 16.08 -34.84 -8.19
N ILE A 99 17.23 -34.21 -8.40
CA ILE A 99 18.37 -34.26 -7.48
C ILE A 99 18.28 -33.06 -6.54
N ARG A 100 18.25 -33.28 -5.23
CA ARG A 100 18.37 -32.22 -4.22
C ARG A 100 19.73 -32.35 -3.55
N SER A 101 20.56 -31.29 -3.58
CA SER A 101 21.74 -31.25 -2.73
C SER A 101 21.29 -31.01 -1.29
N HIS A 102 21.67 -31.93 -0.40
CA HIS A 102 21.52 -31.76 1.04
C HIS A 102 22.55 -30.78 1.60
#